data_AF-J9ZBY2-F1
#
_entry.id   AF-J9ZBY2-F1
#
_cell.length_a   1.000
_cell.length_b   1.000
_cell.length_c   1.000
_cell.angle_alpha   90.00
_cell.angle_beta   90.00
_cell.angle_gamma   90.00
#
_symmetry.space_group_name_H-M   'P 1'
#
loop_
_entity.id
_entity.type
_entity.pdbx_description
1 polymer ?
#
loop_
_entity_poly.entity_id
_entity_poly.type
_entity_poly.pdbx_seq_one_letter_code
_entity_poly.pdbx_strand_id
1 'polypeptide(L)'
;MGRTLETFTQKIDRIRSEWSLFRRALRREDQILLDTLFDHARLHAQAGSYASPPDPFSAILLSILIEERKARLAQEERIRALEQRLR
;
A
#
# COMPACT_ATOMS: atom_id res chain seq x y z
N MET A 1 -11.36 -29.76 11.85
CA MET A 1 -10.54 -29.31 10.70
C MET A 1 -9.91 -27.99 11.09
N GLY A 2 -8.58 -27.95 11.21
CA GLY A 2 -7.84 -26.79 11.73
C GLY A 2 -8.12 -25.56 10.86
N ARG A 3 -8.45 -24.43 11.49
CA ARG A 3 -8.66 -23.15 10.80
C ARG A 3 -7.36 -22.78 10.07
N THR A 4 -7.35 -22.86 8.75
CA THR A 4 -6.26 -22.31 7.94
C THR A 4 -6.09 -20.85 8.33
N LEU A 5 -4.90 -20.50 8.85
CA LEU A 5 -4.59 -19.12 9.22
C LEU A 5 -4.63 -18.26 7.96
N GLU A 6 -5.38 -17.16 8.03
CA GLU A 6 -5.50 -16.21 6.94
C GLU A 6 -4.11 -15.63 6.61
N THR A 7 -3.68 -15.76 5.35
CA THR A 7 -2.46 -15.16 4.85
C THR A 7 -2.56 -13.63 4.90
N PHE A 8 -1.43 -12.93 4.97
CA PHE A 8 -1.48 -11.47 4.97
C PHE A 8 -2.10 -10.90 3.67
N THR A 9 -1.90 -11.57 2.54
CA THR A 9 -2.58 -11.20 1.27
C THR A 9 -4.10 -11.32 1.38
N GLN A 10 -4.61 -12.39 1.99
CA GLN A 10 -6.05 -12.54 2.24
C GLN A 10 -6.57 -11.45 3.20
N LYS A 11 -5.79 -11.09 4.23
CA LYS A 11 -6.11 -9.96 5.11
C LYS A 11 -6.19 -8.64 4.33
N ILE A 12 -5.27 -8.38 3.40
CA ILE A 12 -5.31 -7.21 2.51
C ILE A 12 -6.62 -7.20 1.69
N ASP A 13 -6.99 -8.33 1.09
CA ASP A 13 -8.21 -8.45 0.30
C ASP A 13 -9.48 -8.22 1.13
N ARG A 14 -9.52 -8.76 2.36
CA ARG A 14 -10.61 -8.52 3.29
C ARG A 14 -10.74 -7.03 3.64
N ILE A 15 -9.65 -6.38 4.04
CA ILE A 15 -9.65 -4.94 4.35
C ILE A 15 -10.06 -4.12 3.12
N ARG A 16 -9.51 -4.41 1.93
CA ARG A 16 -9.90 -3.75 0.67
C ARG A 16 -11.42 -3.82 0.44
N SER A 17 -12.04 -4.97 0.72
CA SER A 17 -13.49 -5.16 0.62
C SER A 17 -14.28 -4.35 1.67
N GLU A 18 -13.81 -4.30 2.92
CA GLU A 18 -14.42 -3.51 3.99
C GLU A 18 -14.47 -2.01 3.65
N TRP A 19 -13.45 -1.52 2.93
CA TRP A 19 -13.38 -0.13 2.46
C TRP A 19 -14.13 0.14 1.15
N SER A 20 -14.92 -0.81 0.64
CA SER A 20 -15.64 -0.66 -0.64
C SER A 20 -16.64 0.50 -0.67
N LEU A 21 -17.33 0.80 0.44
CA LEU A 21 -18.25 1.94 0.55
C LEU A 21 -17.50 3.28 0.52
N PHE A 22 -16.38 3.37 1.23
CA PHE A 22 -15.50 4.53 1.19
C PHE A 22 -14.97 4.75 -0.23
N ARG A 23 -14.46 3.68 -0.87
CA ARG A 23 -14.04 3.71 -2.28
C ARG A 23 -15.16 4.23 -3.18
N ARG A 24 -16.40 3.76 -3.02
CA ARG A 24 -17.54 4.19 -3.84
C ARG A 24 -17.86 5.68 -3.70
N ALA A 25 -17.59 6.28 -2.54
CA ALA A 25 -17.81 7.70 -2.29
C ALA A 25 -16.70 8.60 -2.86
N LEU A 26 -15.54 8.05 -3.24
CA LEU A 26 -14.44 8.77 -3.86
C LEU A 26 -14.72 9.11 -5.33
N ARG A 27 -14.05 10.16 -5.83
CA ARG A 27 -14.00 10.45 -7.27
C ARG A 27 -13.29 9.33 -8.02
N ARG A 28 -13.50 9.24 -9.34
CA ARG A 28 -12.97 8.11 -10.13
C ARG A 28 -11.44 8.04 -10.10
N GLU A 29 -10.77 9.20 -10.14
CA GLU A 29 -9.33 9.31 -10.00
C GLU A 29 -8.85 8.79 -8.64
N ASP A 30 -9.52 9.15 -7.55
CA ASP A 30 -9.17 8.76 -6.19
C ASP A 30 -9.45 7.26 -5.93
N GLN A 31 -10.45 6.68 -6.61
CA GLN A 31 -10.70 5.24 -6.57
C GLN A 31 -9.51 4.45 -7.11
N ILE A 32 -8.95 4.90 -8.24
CA ILE A 32 -7.79 4.25 -8.88
C ILE A 32 -6.57 4.39 -7.96
N LEU A 33 -6.39 5.55 -7.33
CA LEU A 33 -5.33 5.75 -6.34
C LEU A 33 -5.48 4.79 -5.16
N LEU A 34 -6.68 4.70 -4.58
CA LEU A 34 -6.93 3.79 -3.46
C LEU A 34 -6.64 2.32 -3.81
N ASP A 35 -7.03 1.87 -5.01
CA ASP A 35 -6.72 0.51 -5.46
C ASP A 35 -5.20 0.28 -5.54
N THR A 36 -4.48 1.26 -6.08
CA THR A 36 -3.01 1.26 -6.20
C THR A 36 -2.33 1.21 -4.82
N LEU A 37 -2.85 1.94 -3.81
CA LEU A 37 -2.33 1.89 -2.44
C LEU A 37 -2.43 0.46 -1.87
N PHE A 38 -3.54 -0.22 -2.08
CA PHE A 38 -3.66 -1.62 -1.66
C PHE A 38 -2.72 -2.57 -2.44
N ASP A 39 -2.39 -2.26 -3.69
CA ASP A 39 -1.38 -3.03 -4.44
C ASP A 39 0.03 -2.79 -3.90
N HIS A 40 0.36 -1.57 -3.48
CA HIS A 40 1.60 -1.27 -2.75
C HIS A 40 1.70 -2.07 -1.46
N ALA A 41 0.60 -2.23 -0.72
CA ALA A 41 0.58 -3.05 0.48
C ALA A 41 0.94 -4.52 0.21
N ARG A 42 0.57 -5.07 -0.96
CA ARG A 42 0.92 -6.46 -1.33
C ARG A 42 2.41 -6.69 -1.51
N LEU A 43 3.17 -5.66 -1.89
CA LEU A 43 4.63 -5.74 -2.03
C LEU A 43 5.32 -6.10 -0.71
N HIS A 44 4.65 -5.85 0.42
CA HIS A 44 5.13 -6.09 1.78
C HIS A 44 4.42 -7.27 2.46
N ALA A 45 3.74 -8.14 1.71
CA ALA A 45 2.96 -9.23 2.28
C ALA A 45 3.81 -10.18 3.16
N GLN A 46 5.08 -10.38 2.84
CA GLN A 46 6.01 -11.16 3.66
C GLN A 46 6.31 -10.48 5.00
N ALA A 47 6.61 -9.17 4.98
CA ALA A 47 6.86 -8.39 6.18
C ALA A 47 5.61 -8.33 7.09
N GLY A 48 4.43 -8.13 6.49
CA GLY A 48 3.16 -8.16 7.22
C GLY A 48 2.83 -9.55 7.80
N SER A 49 3.13 -10.63 7.07
CA SER A 49 2.98 -12.00 7.57
C SER A 49 3.91 -12.28 8.75
N TYR A 50 5.17 -11.81 8.66
CA TYR A 50 6.17 -11.98 9.70
C TYR A 50 5.82 -11.20 10.97
N ALA A 51 5.44 -9.93 10.84
CA ALA A 51 5.06 -9.09 11.98
C ALA A 51 3.77 -9.56 12.65
N SER A 52 2.84 -10.15 11.88
CA SER A 52 1.54 -10.67 12.33
C SER A 52 0.84 -9.75 13.35
N PRO A 53 0.64 -8.45 13.05
CA PRO A 53 0.04 -7.52 13.99
C PRO A 53 -1.41 -7.92 14.31
N PRO A 54 -1.92 -7.59 15.53
CA PRO A 54 -3.32 -7.83 15.89
C PRO A 54 -4.30 -7.14 14.94
N ASP A 55 -3.98 -5.91 14.53
CA ASP A 55 -4.68 -5.20 13.46
C ASP A 55 -3.84 -5.22 12.17
N PRO A 56 -4.27 -5.92 11.11
CA PRO A 56 -3.56 -5.94 9.84
C PRO A 56 -3.55 -4.59 9.13
N PHE A 57 -4.53 -3.71 9.41
CA PHE A 57 -4.60 -2.42 8.74
C PHE A 57 -3.40 -1.53 9.06
N SER A 58 -2.90 -1.57 10.30
CA SER A 58 -1.66 -0.89 10.69
C SER A 58 -0.45 -1.26 9.79
N ALA A 59 -0.24 -2.55 9.51
CA ALA A 59 0.85 -2.99 8.63
C ALA A 59 0.58 -2.65 7.15
N ILE A 60 -0.68 -2.65 6.70
CA ILE A 60 -1.06 -2.18 5.36
C ILE A 60 -0.69 -0.70 5.20
N LEU A 61 -1.04 0.15 6.16
CA LEU A 61 -0.71 1.58 6.14
C LEU A 61 0.80 1.83 6.14
N LEU A 62 1.56 1.11 6.99
CA LEU A 62 3.02 1.21 6.99
C LEU A 62 3.62 0.80 5.62
N SER A 63 3.10 -0.27 5.03
CA SER A 63 3.53 -0.74 3.71
C SER A 63 3.28 0.30 2.62
N ILE A 64 2.10 0.94 2.63
CA ILE A 64 1.76 2.05 1.75
C ILE A 64 2.75 3.21 1.94
N LEU A 65 2.96 3.64 3.19
CA LEU A 65 3.86 4.76 3.50
C LEU A 65 5.30 4.52 3.04
N ILE A 66 5.77 3.28 3.13
CA ILE A 66 7.10 2.89 2.63
C ILE A 66 7.19 3.09 1.12
N GLU A 67 6.20 2.61 0.36
CA GLU A 67 6.20 2.75 -1.11
C GLU A 67 6.05 4.21 -1.54
N GLU A 68 5.19 4.99 -0.87
CA GLU A 68 5.08 6.43 -1.09
C GLU A 68 6.39 7.18 -0.80
N ARG A 69 7.11 6.79 0.27
CA ARG A 69 8.41 7.38 0.59
C ARG A 69 9.46 7.05 -0.47
N LYS A 70 9.48 5.81 -0.98
CA LYS A 70 10.38 5.41 -2.08
C LYS A 70 10.08 6.20 -3.34
N ALA A 71 8.80 6.30 -3.74
CA ALA A 71 8.37 7.06 -4.91
C ALA A 71 8.80 8.53 -4.81
N ARG A 72 8.58 9.16 -3.65
CA ARG A 72 9.00 10.55 -3.40
C ARG A 72 10.51 10.73 -3.53
N LEU A 73 11.30 9.86 -2.91
CA LEU A 73 12.77 9.94 -2.99
C LEU A 73 13.27 9.78 -4.44
N ALA A 74 12.69 8.85 -5.20
CA ALA A 74 13.02 8.65 -6.60
C ALA A 74 12.67 9.90 -7.45
N GLN A 75 11.56 10.57 -7.15
CA GLN A 75 11.19 11.83 -7.80
C GLN A 75 12.17 12.96 -7.45
N GLU A 76 12.54 13.10 -6.17
CA GLU A 76 13.54 14.09 -5.71
C GLU A 76 14.89 13.89 -6.41
N GLU A 77 15.35 12.63 -6.54
CA GLU A 77 16.58 12.30 -7.27
C GLU A 77 16.48 12.66 -8.75
N ARG A 78 15.36 12.36 -9.40
CA ARG A 78 15.14 12.70 -10.81
C ARG A 78 15.13 14.21 -11.02
N ILE A 79 14.50 14.97 -10.13
CA ILE A 79 14.49 16.44 -10.18
C ILE A 79 15.91 16.97 -10.04
N ARG A 80 16.66 16.52 -9.02
CA ARG A 80 18.07 16.92 -8.83
C ARG A 80 18.93 16.63 -10.06
N ALA A 81 18.76 15.47 -10.68
CA ALA A 81 19.50 15.08 -11.88
C ALA A 81 19.15 15.97 -13.09
N LEU A 82 17.89 16.39 -13.23
CA LEU A 82 17.47 17.30 -14.29
C LEU A 82 18.01 18.72 -14.05
N GLU A 83 17.95 19.21 -12.81
CA GLU A 83 18.50 20.52 -12.43
C GLU A 83 20.01 20.61 -12.68
N GLN A 84 20.76 19.52 -12.44
CA GLN A 84 22.20 19.46 -12.73
C GLN A 84 22.51 19.51 -14.23
N ARG A 85 21.62 19.01 -15.10
CA ARG A 85 21.81 19.03 -16.57
C ARG A 85 21.47 20.38 -17.20
N LEU A 86 20.71 21.21 -16.49
CA LEU A 86 20.33 22.56 -16.93
C LEU A 86 21.31 23.64 -16.45
N ARG A 87 22.22 23.30 -15.53
CA ARG A 87 23.34 24.14 -15.11
C ARG A 87 24.54 23.91 -16.02
#